data_AF-A0A1S1X0K2-F1
#
_entry.id   AF-A0A1S1X0K2-F1
#
_cell.length_a   1.000
_cell.length_b   1.000
_cell.length_c   1.000
_cell.angle_alpha   90.00
_cell.angle_beta   90.00
_cell.angle_gamma   90.00
#
_symmetry.space_group_name_H-M   'P 1'
#
loop_
_entity.id
_entity.type
_entity.pdbx_description
1 polymer ?
#
loop_
_entity_poly.entity_id
_entity_poly.type
_entity_poly.pdbx_seq_one_letter_code
_entity_poly.pdbx_strand_id
1 'polypeptide(L)'
;MCPRQSSSSGHCANCNHPVSGRFCPECGQKTHIKIPTLWEFIHEYLHHHVSMESALTRSLWLLAAQPGRLTEEYLLGRRQRYVKPLQLYLTISFFFFVLLGLAGGAMVYFDKSDASPQTASLSKAVASDPEVRAAFGGDSSQDSVILRTGNQLSDLWLKRWGDHLGKEVKRFREQPEEANAELLHSLRGHAPFVLFSLMPLFALLLRLAYFGRHRVYGMHLVFTLHFHAWLFLVLCLGFVLTAVSAWLFFAGTPVYLWLAQRRVYGGGKFALALRTLGLLLIYTVLVCLGMVVLVSL
;
A
#
# COMPACT_ATOMS: atom_id res chain seq x y z
N MET A 1 -6.67 -20.72 19.43
CA MET A 1 -5.48 -21.58 19.38
C MET A 1 -4.63 -21.22 18.17
N CYS A 2 -3.31 -21.06 18.33
CA CYS A 2 -2.35 -21.00 17.24
C CYS A 2 -1.73 -22.40 17.15
N PRO A 3 -1.82 -23.14 16.04
CA PRO A 3 -1.21 -24.46 15.98
C PRO A 3 0.30 -24.28 15.97
N ARG A 4 1.01 -24.81 16.97
CA ARG A 4 2.44 -25.13 16.83
C ARG A 4 2.52 -26.22 15.75
N GLN A 5 2.85 -25.85 14.52
CA GLN A 5 3.06 -26.81 13.44
C GLN A 5 4.47 -27.40 13.55
N SER A 6 4.65 -28.39 14.43
CA SER A 6 5.57 -29.47 14.14
C SER A 6 4.85 -30.38 13.14
N SER A 7 5.39 -30.52 11.93
CA SER A 7 4.95 -31.54 10.98
C SER A 7 5.32 -32.92 11.53
N SER A 8 4.52 -33.44 12.46
CA SER A 8 4.69 -34.79 13.05
C SER A 8 3.72 -35.81 12.45
N SER A 9 2.80 -35.39 11.58
CA SER A 9 2.09 -36.31 10.70
C SER A 9 2.98 -36.50 9.47
N GLY A 10 3.48 -37.71 9.22
CA GLY A 10 4.26 -38.03 8.01
C GLY A 10 3.46 -37.94 6.70
N HIS A 11 2.59 -36.93 6.54
CA HIS A 11 1.71 -36.66 5.41
C HIS A 11 1.82 -35.18 5.00
N CYS A 12 1.71 -34.90 3.70
CA CYS A 12 1.85 -33.56 3.12
C CYS A 12 0.63 -32.67 3.42
N ALA A 13 0.86 -31.42 3.84
CA ALA A 13 -0.24 -30.48 4.13
C ALA A 13 -1.10 -30.08 2.91
N ASN A 14 -0.61 -30.24 1.68
CA ASN A 14 -1.33 -29.85 0.45
C ASN A 14 -2.06 -31.01 -0.23
N CYS A 15 -1.40 -32.15 -0.47
CA CYS A 15 -1.98 -33.30 -1.16
C CYS A 15 -2.29 -34.49 -0.24
N ASN A 16 -1.92 -34.42 1.03
CA ASN A 16 -2.07 -35.50 2.01
C ASN A 16 -1.28 -36.79 1.69
N HIS A 17 -0.34 -36.76 0.74
CA HIS A 17 0.54 -37.89 0.45
C HIS A 17 1.52 -38.16 1.60
N PRO A 18 1.83 -39.43 1.93
CA PRO A 18 2.87 -39.76 2.89
C PRO A 18 4.22 -39.13 2.52
N VAL A 19 4.88 -38.43 3.44
CA VAL A 19 6.15 -37.74 3.19
C VAL A 19 7.19 -38.10 4.24
N SER A 20 8.36 -38.51 3.76
CA SER A 20 9.55 -38.81 4.57
C SER A 20 10.74 -37.87 4.28
N GLY A 21 10.72 -37.15 3.15
CA GLY A 21 11.79 -36.24 2.71
C GLY A 21 11.57 -34.75 3.07
N ARG A 22 12.49 -33.88 2.61
CA ARG A 22 12.37 -32.41 2.76
C ARG A 22 11.31 -31.79 1.83
N PHE A 23 10.97 -32.49 0.75
CA PHE A 23 9.96 -32.10 -0.22
C PHE A 23 9.01 -33.29 -0.49
N CYS A 24 7.75 -33.00 -0.76
CA CYS A 24 6.76 -33.98 -1.18
C CYS A 24 7.04 -34.42 -2.63
N PRO A 25 7.14 -35.73 -2.92
CA PRO A 25 7.41 -36.22 -4.28
C PRO A 25 6.23 -36.00 -5.24
N GLU A 26 4.99 -35.94 -4.73
CA GLU A 26 3.80 -35.80 -5.56
C GLU A 26 3.54 -34.33 -5.95
N CYS A 27 3.57 -33.41 -4.99
CA CYS A 27 3.21 -32.01 -5.22
C CYS A 27 4.36 -31.01 -5.08
N GLY A 28 5.58 -31.47 -4.78
CA GLY A 28 6.76 -30.62 -4.64
C GLY A 28 6.76 -29.71 -3.41
N GLN A 29 5.84 -29.87 -2.44
CA GLN A 29 5.78 -29.01 -1.26
C GLN A 29 6.90 -29.32 -0.25
N LYS A 30 7.56 -28.28 0.29
CA LYS A 30 8.45 -28.40 1.47
C LYS A 30 7.69 -28.96 2.68
N THR A 31 8.23 -30.00 3.32
CA THR A 31 7.58 -30.69 4.44
C THR A 31 7.64 -29.90 5.75
N HIS A 32 8.71 -29.13 5.97
CA HIS A 32 8.82 -28.22 7.11
C HIS A 32 8.26 -26.83 6.76
N ILE A 33 7.06 -26.51 7.25
CA ILE A 33 6.37 -25.25 6.95
C ILE A 33 6.58 -24.26 8.10
N LYS A 34 7.40 -23.22 7.89
CA LYS A 34 7.46 -22.04 8.77
C LYS A 34 6.64 -20.91 8.16
N ILE A 35 6.09 -20.04 9.01
CA ILE A 35 5.53 -18.77 8.54
C ILE A 35 6.73 -17.87 8.23
N PRO A 36 6.90 -17.45 6.96
CA PRO A 36 8.04 -16.63 6.58
C PRO A 36 8.04 -15.29 7.31
N THR A 37 9.24 -14.85 7.66
CA THR A 37 9.50 -13.48 8.12
C THR A 37 9.52 -12.50 6.95
N LEU A 38 9.48 -11.19 7.23
CA LEU A 38 9.52 -10.15 6.19
C LEU A 38 10.74 -10.31 5.26
N TRP A 39 11.91 -10.65 5.83
CA TRP A 39 13.15 -10.80 5.09
C TRP A 39 13.18 -12.05 4.21
N GLU A 40 12.71 -13.18 4.73
CA GLU A 40 12.60 -14.42 3.96
C GLU A 40 11.63 -14.27 2.78
N PHE A 41 10.57 -13.46 2.93
CA PHE A 41 9.65 -13.12 1.83
C PHE A 41 10.33 -12.41 0.65
N ILE A 42 11.22 -11.45 0.94
CA ILE A 42 11.94 -10.68 -0.09
C ILE A 42 12.88 -11.61 -0.88
N HIS A 43 13.60 -12.49 -0.20
CA HIS A 43 14.46 -13.46 -0.88
C HIS A 43 13.68 -14.49 -1.71
N GLU A 44 12.52 -14.94 -1.23
CA GLU A 44 11.68 -15.88 -1.99
C GLU A 44 11.14 -15.27 -3.30
N TYR A 45 11.00 -13.95 -3.35
CA TYR A 45 10.58 -13.20 -4.55
C TYR A 45 11.68 -13.12 -5.62
N LEU A 46 12.92 -12.82 -5.24
CA LEU A 46 14.01 -12.59 -6.19
C LEU A 46 14.41 -13.84 -7.00
N HIS A 47 14.00 -15.04 -6.57
CA HIS A 47 14.43 -16.30 -7.17
C HIS A 47 13.37 -17.04 -8.00
N HIS A 48 12.19 -16.48 -8.23
CA HIS A 48 11.10 -17.23 -8.87
C HIS A 48 10.48 -16.53 -10.08
N HIS A 49 10.88 -16.98 -11.27
CA HIS A 49 10.25 -16.58 -12.53
C HIS A 49 9.03 -17.45 -12.87
N VAL A 50 8.09 -16.79 -13.54
CA VAL A 50 6.76 -17.21 -14.00
C VAL A 50 6.73 -18.62 -14.60
N SER A 51 6.23 -19.56 -13.81
CA SER A 51 5.30 -20.57 -14.31
C SER A 51 3.96 -20.28 -13.63
N MET A 52 2.80 -20.58 -14.25
CA MET A 52 1.46 -20.78 -13.64
C MET A 52 0.31 -20.04 -14.34
N GLU A 53 -0.29 -20.66 -15.36
CA GLU A 53 -1.56 -20.21 -15.94
C GLU A 53 -2.78 -20.76 -15.15
N SER A 54 -2.67 -21.95 -14.54
CA SER A 54 -3.78 -22.63 -13.84
C SER A 54 -3.90 -22.34 -12.34
N ALA A 55 -2.81 -21.96 -11.66
CA ALA A 55 -2.85 -21.60 -10.24
C ALA A 55 -3.38 -20.16 -10.04
N LEU A 56 -3.10 -19.25 -10.99
CA LEU A 56 -3.54 -17.87 -10.95
C LEU A 56 -5.07 -17.78 -10.98
N THR A 57 -5.73 -18.41 -11.94
CA THR A 57 -7.19 -18.39 -12.08
C THR A 57 -7.90 -18.94 -10.84
N ARG A 58 -7.41 -20.07 -10.29
CA ARG A 58 -7.93 -20.63 -9.03
C ARG A 58 -7.75 -19.69 -7.84
N SER A 59 -6.59 -19.03 -7.75
CA SER A 59 -6.32 -18.07 -6.68
C SER A 59 -7.19 -16.83 -6.82
N LEU A 60 -7.38 -16.33 -8.05
CA LEU A 60 -8.22 -15.18 -8.39
C LEU A 60 -9.69 -15.44 -8.03
N TRP A 61 -10.21 -16.60 -8.45
CA TRP A 61 -11.57 -17.02 -8.12
C TRP A 61 -11.76 -17.13 -6.61
N LEU A 62 -10.82 -17.76 -5.90
CA LEU A 62 -10.90 -17.90 -4.45
C LEU A 62 -10.81 -16.55 -3.73
N LEU A 63 -9.97 -15.65 -4.23
CA LEU A 63 -9.78 -14.30 -3.69
C LEU A 63 -11.05 -13.45 -3.83
N ALA A 64 -11.71 -13.52 -4.99
CA ALA A 64 -12.93 -12.76 -5.28
C ALA A 64 -14.17 -13.37 -4.60
N ALA A 65 -14.35 -14.69 -4.65
CA ALA A 65 -15.57 -15.34 -4.19
C ALA A 65 -15.58 -15.66 -2.69
N GLN A 66 -14.42 -15.83 -2.04
CA GLN A 66 -14.33 -16.33 -0.66
C GLN A 66 -13.38 -15.48 0.20
N PRO A 67 -13.89 -14.40 0.84
CA PRO A 67 -13.05 -13.43 1.54
C PRO A 67 -12.18 -14.06 2.62
N GLY A 68 -10.86 -13.92 2.51
CA GLY A 68 -9.91 -14.46 3.48
C GLY A 68 -9.67 -15.97 3.45
N ARG A 69 -10.35 -16.75 2.60
CA ARG A 69 -10.11 -18.21 2.50
C ARG A 69 -8.73 -18.51 1.91
N LEU A 70 -8.30 -17.73 0.92
CA LEU A 70 -6.96 -17.89 0.36
C LEU A 70 -5.86 -17.65 1.41
N THR A 71 -6.05 -16.65 2.28
CA THR A 71 -5.16 -16.41 3.42
C THR A 71 -5.21 -17.56 4.42
N GLU A 72 -6.39 -18.05 4.77
CA GLU A 72 -6.58 -19.19 5.67
C GLU A 72 -5.85 -20.44 5.17
N GLU A 73 -6.06 -20.84 3.91
CA GLU A 73 -5.39 -22.01 3.30
C GLU A 73 -3.86 -21.85 3.29
N TYR A 74 -3.35 -20.64 3.01
CA TYR A 74 -1.91 -20.34 3.07
C TYR A 74 -1.35 -20.50 4.48
N LEU A 75 -2.07 -20.01 5.50
CA LEU A 75 -1.69 -20.13 6.91
C LEU A 75 -1.82 -21.55 7.44
N LEU A 76 -2.73 -22.36 6.89
CA LEU A 76 -2.82 -23.81 7.15
C LEU A 76 -1.68 -24.59 6.50
N GLY A 77 -0.93 -23.97 5.57
CA GLY A 77 0.23 -24.56 4.92
C GLY A 77 -0.05 -25.16 3.54
N ARG A 78 -1.23 -24.95 2.94
CA ARG A 78 -1.57 -25.48 1.60
C ARG A 78 -1.05 -24.55 0.49
N ARG A 79 0.28 -24.47 0.33
CA ARG A 79 0.95 -23.40 -0.45
C ARG A 79 1.26 -23.72 -1.92
N GLN A 80 1.17 -24.97 -2.36
CA GLN A 80 1.49 -25.36 -3.76
C GLN A 80 0.29 -25.25 -4.71
N ARG A 81 -0.95 -25.34 -4.19
CA ARG A 81 -2.17 -25.26 -5.02
C ARG A 81 -2.50 -23.84 -5.48
N TYR A 82 -2.05 -22.83 -4.73
CA TYR A 82 -2.37 -21.43 -4.93
C TYR A 82 -1.10 -20.62 -5.16
N VAL A 83 -1.25 -19.48 -5.83
CA VAL A 83 -0.15 -18.55 -6.07
C VAL A 83 0.26 -17.89 -4.75
N LYS A 84 1.56 -17.69 -4.56
CA LYS A 84 2.09 -17.08 -3.35
C LYS A 84 1.53 -15.66 -3.18
N PRO A 85 1.27 -15.20 -1.95
CA PRO A 85 0.56 -13.95 -1.69
C PRO A 85 1.21 -12.72 -2.35
N LEU A 86 2.54 -12.62 -2.25
CA LEU A 86 3.31 -11.54 -2.86
C LEU A 86 3.27 -11.59 -4.39
N GLN A 87 3.47 -12.76 -4.98
CA GLN A 87 3.40 -12.93 -6.42
C GLN A 87 2.01 -12.57 -6.95
N LEU A 88 0.94 -13.04 -6.29
CA LEU A 88 -0.44 -12.72 -6.68
C LEU A 88 -0.70 -11.20 -6.67
N TYR A 89 -0.28 -10.53 -5.59
CA TYR A 89 -0.36 -9.08 -5.47
C TYR A 89 0.38 -8.37 -6.61
N LEU A 90 1.64 -8.76 -6.87
CA LEU A 90 2.47 -8.15 -7.90
C LEU A 90 1.90 -8.37 -9.30
N THR A 91 1.44 -9.58 -9.60
CA THR A 91 0.81 -9.89 -10.89
C THR A 91 -0.43 -9.04 -11.11
N ILE A 92 -1.34 -8.94 -10.13
CA ILE A 92 -2.56 -8.14 -10.28
C ILE A 92 -2.21 -6.64 -10.35
N SER A 93 -1.25 -6.16 -9.55
CA SER A 93 -0.78 -4.77 -9.59
C SER A 93 -0.18 -4.42 -10.94
N PHE A 94 0.64 -5.31 -11.52
CA PHE A 94 1.20 -5.14 -12.86
C PHE A 94 0.07 -4.97 -13.89
N PHE A 95 -0.92 -5.85 -13.90
CA PHE A 95 -2.07 -5.71 -14.81
C PHE A 95 -2.86 -4.43 -14.56
N PHE A 96 -3.07 -4.04 -13.31
CA PHE A 96 -3.72 -2.77 -12.96
C PHE A 96 -2.96 -1.57 -13.54
N PHE A 97 -1.63 -1.51 -13.39
CA PHE A 97 -0.84 -0.41 -13.93
C PHE A 97 -0.77 -0.40 -15.45
N VAL A 98 -0.74 -1.57 -16.09
CA VAL A 98 -0.85 -1.69 -17.55
C VAL A 98 -2.21 -1.16 -18.02
N LEU A 99 -3.31 -1.59 -17.38
CA LEU A 99 -4.66 -1.10 -17.67
C LEU A 99 -4.77 0.41 -17.46
N LEU A 100 -4.23 0.93 -16.36
CA LEU A 100 -4.20 2.35 -16.04
C LEU A 100 -3.41 3.15 -17.06
N GLY A 101 -2.27 2.63 -17.53
CA GLY A 101 -1.47 3.25 -18.59
C GLY A 101 -2.19 3.27 -19.94
N LEU A 102 -2.83 2.15 -20.32
CA LEU A 102 -3.61 2.05 -21.56
C LEU A 102 -4.85 2.94 -21.54
N ALA A 103 -5.58 2.97 -20.42
CA ALA A 103 -6.72 3.86 -20.23
C ALA A 103 -6.30 5.34 -20.16
N GLY A 104 -5.11 5.62 -19.61
CA GLY A 104 -4.47 6.93 -19.65
C GLY A 104 -4.10 7.40 -21.07
N GLY A 105 -4.05 6.48 -22.04
CA GLY A 105 -3.99 6.77 -23.48
C GLY A 105 -5.28 7.33 -24.07
N ALA A 106 -6.43 7.19 -23.38
CA ALA A 106 -7.71 7.79 -23.76
C ALA A 106 -8.00 9.12 -23.02
N MET A 107 -7.24 9.44 -21.98
CA MET A 107 -7.18 10.77 -21.35
C MET A 107 -5.90 11.51 -21.77
N VAL A 108 -5.56 11.39 -23.06
CA VAL A 108 -4.46 12.11 -23.69
C VAL A 108 -4.95 13.51 -24.03
N TYR A 109 -4.65 14.47 -23.15
CA TYR A 109 -4.40 15.83 -23.59
C TYR A 109 -3.00 15.86 -24.18
N PHE A 110 -2.92 15.85 -25.50
CA PHE A 110 -1.72 16.24 -26.21
C PHE A 110 -1.58 17.78 -26.17
N ASP A 111 -0.34 18.19 -25.92
CA ASP A 111 0.32 19.38 -26.42
C ASP A 111 0.04 20.75 -25.77
N LYS A 112 1.05 21.21 -25.03
CA LYS A 112 1.73 22.45 -25.44
C LYS A 112 3.25 22.28 -25.37
N SER A 113 3.78 22.00 -26.55
CA SER A 113 5.07 22.32 -27.15
C SER A 113 5.91 23.40 -26.45
N ASP A 114 7.20 23.05 -26.34
CA ASP A 114 8.38 23.87 -26.62
C ASP A 114 8.56 25.24 -25.93
N ALA A 115 9.53 25.23 -25.02
CA ALA A 115 10.69 26.14 -24.93
C ALA A 115 10.50 27.67 -24.93
N SER A 116 10.91 28.33 -23.83
CA SER A 116 11.83 29.48 -23.88
C SER A 116 12.26 30.03 -22.49
N PRO A 117 13.32 30.86 -22.40
CA PRO A 117 14.40 30.73 -21.43
C PRO A 117 14.48 31.99 -20.55
N GLN A 118 13.46 32.25 -19.73
CA GLN A 118 13.32 33.53 -19.01
C GLN A 118 13.84 33.52 -17.57
N THR A 119 14.21 32.36 -17.02
CA THR A 119 14.82 32.28 -15.67
C THR A 119 16.32 32.60 -15.67
N ALA A 120 16.96 32.70 -16.84
CA ALA A 120 18.37 33.06 -16.97
C ALA A 120 18.65 34.57 -17.15
N SER A 121 17.65 35.37 -17.53
CA SER A 121 17.81 36.82 -17.71
C SER A 121 17.52 37.63 -16.44
N LEU A 122 16.69 37.11 -15.53
CA LEU A 122 16.38 37.80 -14.27
C LEU A 122 17.52 37.72 -13.23
N SER A 123 18.32 36.65 -13.25
CA SER A 123 19.47 36.51 -12.36
C SER A 123 20.67 37.39 -12.76
N LYS A 124 20.77 37.76 -14.05
CA LYS A 124 21.81 38.68 -14.56
C LYS A 124 21.49 40.15 -14.32
N ALA A 125 20.21 40.53 -14.24
CA ALA A 125 19.79 41.91 -13.97
C ALA A 125 19.90 42.30 -12.48
N VAL A 126 19.81 41.34 -11.56
CA VAL A 126 19.93 41.59 -10.10
C VAL A 126 21.40 41.73 -9.66
N ALA A 127 22.36 41.34 -10.49
CA ALA A 127 23.79 41.40 -10.17
C ALA A 127 24.46 42.75 -10.47
N SER A 128 23.79 43.67 -11.17
CA SER A 128 24.38 44.94 -11.64
C SER A 128 23.97 46.18 -10.84
N ASP A 129 23.13 46.04 -9.80
CA ASP A 129 22.68 47.18 -9.00
C ASP A 129 23.51 47.35 -7.71
N PRO A 130 24.36 48.41 -7.60
CA PRO A 130 25.21 48.64 -6.43
C PRO A 130 24.43 49.02 -5.17
N GLU A 131 23.16 49.43 -5.29
CA GLU A 131 22.32 49.83 -4.14
C GLU A 131 21.79 48.61 -3.35
N VAL A 132 21.55 47.48 -4.05
CA VAL A 132 21.08 46.22 -3.45
C VAL A 132 22.20 45.51 -2.67
N ARG A 133 23.46 45.67 -3.07
CA ARG A 133 24.62 45.10 -2.35
C ARG A 133 24.87 45.74 -0.99
N ALA A 134 24.51 47.02 -0.81
CA ALA A 134 24.69 47.74 0.45
C ALA A 134 23.65 47.32 1.51
N ALA A 135 22.46 46.88 1.10
CA ALA A 135 21.39 46.46 2.02
C ALA A 135 21.66 45.11 2.71
N PHE A 136 22.60 44.30 2.21
CA PHE A 136 22.95 42.98 2.78
C PHE A 136 24.33 42.96 3.47
N GLY A 137 25.00 44.11 3.62
CA GLY A 137 26.33 44.22 4.21
C GLY A 137 26.32 44.92 5.58
N GLY A 138 26.42 44.14 6.66
CA GLY A 138 26.61 44.61 8.04
C GLY A 138 25.33 44.55 8.86
N ASP A 139 25.29 44.12 10.11
CA ASP A 139 26.34 43.95 11.11
C ASP A 139 25.87 42.88 12.12
N SER A 140 26.85 42.30 12.80
CA SER A 140 26.83 41.45 13.97
C SER A 140 25.76 41.75 15.03
N SER A 141 25.43 40.72 15.81
CA SER A 141 25.06 40.74 17.25
C SER A 141 23.81 39.91 17.55
N GLN A 142 23.98 38.63 17.87
CA GLN A 142 23.26 38.01 18.99
C GLN A 142 23.86 36.65 19.36
N ASP A 143 24.79 36.72 20.31
CA ASP A 143 25.02 35.65 21.26
C ASP A 143 23.75 35.42 22.09
N SER A 144 23.17 34.23 21.97
CA SER A 144 22.76 33.41 23.12
C SER A 144 22.25 32.07 22.60
N VAL A 145 23.11 31.07 22.76
CA VAL A 145 22.74 29.66 22.66
C VAL A 145 21.81 29.35 23.84
N ILE A 146 20.51 29.57 23.65
CA ILE A 146 19.48 29.05 24.54
C ILE A 146 19.10 27.67 24.01
N LEU A 147 19.33 26.65 24.83
CA LEU A 147 18.75 25.31 24.69
C LEU A 147 17.22 25.45 24.58
N ARG A 148 16.73 25.43 23.35
CA ARG A 148 15.38 25.87 22.99
C ARG A 148 14.41 24.68 23.09
N THR A 149 13.47 24.84 24.01
CA THR A 149 12.48 23.88 24.49
C THR A 149 11.69 23.17 23.37
N GLY A 150 11.51 21.86 23.49
CA GLY A 150 10.93 20.96 22.47
C GLY A 150 9.48 21.22 22.05
N ASN A 151 8.80 22.18 22.66
CA ASN A 151 7.44 22.62 22.33
C ASN A 151 7.37 23.69 21.23
N GLN A 152 8.44 24.46 20.95
CA GLN A 152 8.43 25.40 19.82
C GLN A 152 8.58 24.72 18.45
N LEU A 153 9.29 23.58 18.38
CA LEU A 153 9.45 22.81 17.15
C LEU A 153 8.13 22.16 16.71
N SER A 154 7.33 21.66 17.65
CA SER A 154 5.99 21.16 17.35
C SER A 154 5.06 22.27 16.87
N ASP A 155 5.10 23.46 17.49
CA ASP A 155 4.23 24.57 17.09
C ASP A 155 4.58 25.11 15.70
N LEU A 156 5.87 25.18 15.37
CA LEU A 156 6.33 25.57 14.04
C LEU A 156 5.99 24.52 12.97
N TRP A 157 6.17 23.23 13.28
CA TRP A 157 5.83 22.14 12.37
C TRP A 157 4.31 22.05 12.15
N LEU A 158 3.51 22.14 13.22
CA LEU A 158 2.04 22.13 13.17
C LEU A 158 1.48 23.33 12.41
N LYS A 159 2.02 24.54 12.63
CA LYS A 159 1.61 25.74 11.90
C LYS A 159 1.93 25.62 10.41
N ARG A 160 3.15 25.18 10.07
CA ARG A 160 3.55 24.95 8.67
C ARG A 160 2.67 23.90 7.98
N TRP A 161 2.36 22.81 8.67
CA TRP A 161 1.44 21.78 8.17
C TRP A 161 0.01 22.29 8.01
N GLY A 162 -0.48 23.06 8.98
CA GLY A 162 -1.80 23.68 8.94
C GLY A 162 -1.97 24.66 7.79
N ASP A 163 -0.97 25.52 7.56
CA ASP A 163 -0.96 26.46 6.44
C ASP A 163 -0.94 25.73 5.09
N HIS A 164 -0.21 24.62 5.00
CA HIS A 164 -0.13 23.80 3.79
C HIS A 164 -1.45 23.07 3.50
N LEU A 165 -2.01 22.40 4.50
CA LEU A 165 -3.32 21.75 4.40
C LEU A 165 -4.42 22.76 4.05
N GLY A 166 -4.38 23.95 4.65
CA GLY A 166 -5.34 25.02 4.34
C GLY A 166 -5.25 25.49 2.89
N LYS A 167 -4.04 25.61 2.34
CA LYS A 167 -3.82 25.98 0.93
C LYS A 167 -4.32 24.91 -0.04
N GLU A 168 -3.99 23.65 0.21
CA GLU A 168 -4.44 22.55 -0.66
C GLU A 168 -5.96 22.39 -0.60
N VAL A 169 -6.57 22.44 0.60
CA VAL A 169 -8.03 22.39 0.75
C VAL A 169 -8.71 23.56 0.04
N LYS A 170 -8.13 24.78 0.13
CA LYS A 170 -8.64 25.95 -0.59
C LYS A 170 -8.53 25.76 -2.10
N ARG A 171 -7.40 25.25 -2.60
CA ARG A 171 -7.17 24.93 -4.02
C ARG A 171 -8.19 23.92 -4.55
N PHE A 172 -8.43 22.82 -3.83
CA PHE A 172 -9.46 21.83 -4.17
C PHE A 172 -10.88 22.41 -4.20
N ARG A 173 -11.18 23.36 -3.31
CA ARG A 173 -12.49 23.98 -3.21
C ARG A 173 -12.75 25.00 -4.33
N GLU A 174 -11.72 25.77 -4.69
CA GLU A 174 -11.84 26.87 -5.66
C GLU A 174 -11.61 26.41 -7.10
N GLN A 175 -10.69 25.46 -7.33
CA GLN A 175 -10.28 24.98 -8.66
C GLN A 175 -10.19 23.44 -8.70
N PRO A 176 -11.32 22.73 -8.63
CA PRO A 176 -11.32 21.27 -8.53
C PRO A 176 -10.71 20.57 -9.75
N GLU A 177 -10.91 21.09 -10.96
CA GLU A 177 -10.38 20.49 -12.19
C GLU A 177 -8.84 20.53 -12.25
N GLU A 178 -8.24 21.68 -11.90
CA GLU A 178 -6.78 21.85 -11.89
C GLU A 178 -6.14 21.00 -10.78
N ALA A 179 -6.74 21.01 -9.58
CA ALA A 179 -6.29 20.20 -8.46
C ALA A 179 -6.38 18.69 -8.75
N ASN A 180 -7.43 18.25 -9.45
CA ASN A 180 -7.58 16.86 -9.88
C ASN A 180 -6.53 16.45 -10.93
N ALA A 181 -6.21 17.33 -11.89
CA ALA A 181 -5.19 17.07 -12.90
C ALA A 181 -3.78 16.95 -12.29
N GLU A 182 -3.44 17.85 -11.36
CA GLU A 182 -2.18 17.83 -10.60
C GLU A 182 -2.06 16.56 -9.74
N LEU A 183 -3.16 16.16 -9.09
CA LEU A 183 -3.24 14.90 -8.36
C LEU A 183 -2.96 13.70 -9.26
N LEU A 184 -3.62 13.62 -10.42
CA LEU A 184 -3.46 12.50 -11.35
C LEU A 184 -2.05 12.41 -11.92
N HIS A 185 -1.41 13.55 -12.18
CA HIS A 185 -0.02 13.62 -12.64
C HIS A 185 0.93 13.09 -11.57
N SER A 186 0.83 13.61 -10.34
CA SER A 186 1.68 13.24 -9.22
C SER A 186 1.48 11.79 -8.80
N LEU A 187 0.23 11.32 -8.82
CA LEU A 187 -0.14 9.93 -8.58
C LEU A 187 0.53 9.00 -9.58
N ARG A 188 0.49 9.30 -10.88
CA ARG A 188 1.03 8.37 -11.89
C ARG A 188 2.53 8.11 -11.71
N GLY A 189 3.31 9.14 -11.36
CA GLY A 189 4.75 9.02 -11.14
C GLY A 189 5.12 8.21 -9.89
N HIS A 190 4.31 8.30 -8.83
CA HIS A 190 4.64 7.74 -7.51
C HIS A 190 3.73 6.58 -7.07
N ALA A 191 2.70 6.23 -7.85
CA ALA A 191 1.67 5.27 -7.46
C ALA A 191 2.22 3.90 -7.06
N PRO A 192 3.16 3.26 -7.80
CA PRO A 192 3.75 2.00 -7.37
C PRO A 192 4.37 2.13 -5.97
N PHE A 193 5.17 3.17 -5.73
CA PHE A 193 5.85 3.38 -4.46
C PHE A 193 4.89 3.58 -3.29
N VAL A 194 3.86 4.41 -3.47
CA VAL A 194 2.81 4.63 -2.44
C VAL A 194 2.12 3.31 -2.12
N LEU A 195 1.70 2.56 -3.15
CA LEU A 195 0.97 1.32 -2.99
C LEU A 195 1.80 0.23 -2.29
N PHE A 196 3.09 0.10 -2.64
CA PHE A 196 4.02 -0.80 -1.95
C PHE A 196 4.24 -0.39 -0.49
N SER A 197 4.31 0.92 -0.21
CA SER A 197 4.53 1.45 1.14
C SER A 197 3.30 1.30 2.04
N LEU A 198 2.09 1.33 1.46
CA LEU A 198 0.84 1.13 2.20
C LEU A 198 0.70 -0.29 2.77
N MET A 199 1.31 -1.29 2.15
CA MET A 199 1.21 -2.69 2.60
C MET A 199 1.88 -2.95 3.96
N PRO A 200 3.19 -2.67 4.17
CA PRO A 200 3.79 -2.85 5.49
C PRO A 200 3.12 -1.95 6.54
N LEU A 201 2.65 -0.76 6.15
CA LEU A 201 1.89 0.12 7.03
C LEU A 201 0.57 -0.52 7.48
N PHE A 202 -0.24 -1.05 6.56
CA PHE A 202 -1.49 -1.73 6.91
C PHE A 202 -1.25 -3.01 7.71
N ALA A 203 -0.20 -3.77 7.40
CA ALA A 203 0.21 -4.93 8.20
C ALA A 203 0.61 -4.52 9.63
N LEU A 204 1.26 -3.37 9.81
CA LEU A 204 1.59 -2.80 11.11
C LEU A 204 0.33 -2.36 11.87
N LEU A 205 -0.63 -1.71 11.20
CA LEU A 205 -1.92 -1.37 11.80
C LEU A 205 -2.67 -2.61 12.29
N LEU A 206 -2.67 -3.69 11.49
CA LEU A 206 -3.23 -4.97 11.91
C LEU A 206 -2.49 -5.56 13.12
N ARG A 207 -1.15 -5.50 13.12
CA ARG A 207 -0.35 -5.94 14.28
C ARG A 207 -0.72 -5.15 15.54
N LEU A 208 -0.96 -3.85 15.43
CA LEU A 208 -1.36 -3.00 16.55
C LEU A 208 -2.80 -3.28 17.01
N ALA A 209 -3.75 -3.41 16.07
CA ALA A 209 -5.15 -3.70 16.39
C ALA A 209 -5.38 -5.08 17.03
N TYR A 210 -4.46 -6.02 16.78
CA TYR A 210 -4.45 -7.37 17.35
C TYR A 210 -3.28 -7.59 18.32
N PHE A 211 -2.71 -6.50 18.87
CA PHE A 211 -1.63 -6.54 19.85
C PHE A 211 -2.05 -7.40 21.07
N GLY A 212 -1.16 -8.28 21.52
CA GLY A 212 -1.41 -9.18 22.65
C GLY A 212 -1.91 -10.59 22.28
N ARG A 213 -2.29 -10.86 21.03
CA ARG A 213 -2.39 -12.24 20.54
C ARG A 213 -1.05 -12.60 19.90
N HIS A 214 -0.28 -13.52 20.47
CA HIS A 214 1.04 -13.98 20.00
C HIS A 214 1.04 -14.49 18.54
N ARG A 215 0.84 -13.60 17.58
CA ARG A 215 0.80 -13.84 16.14
C ARG A 215 2.04 -13.20 15.53
N VAL A 216 2.65 -13.94 14.60
CA VAL A 216 3.84 -13.49 13.88
C VAL A 216 3.47 -12.39 12.87
N TYR A 217 4.34 -11.39 12.70
CA TYR A 217 4.13 -10.30 11.75
C TYR A 217 3.85 -10.80 10.32
N GLY A 218 4.52 -11.89 9.90
CA GLY A 218 4.30 -12.52 8.60
C GLY A 218 2.84 -12.90 8.32
N MET A 219 2.05 -13.25 9.35
CA MET A 219 0.63 -13.54 9.18
C MET A 219 -0.17 -12.30 8.76
N HIS A 220 0.10 -11.16 9.39
CA HIS A 220 -0.54 -9.88 9.07
C HIS A 220 -0.10 -9.38 7.68
N LEU A 221 1.17 -9.59 7.32
CA LEU A 221 1.68 -9.26 5.99
C LEU A 221 1.00 -10.08 4.90
N VAL A 222 0.87 -11.40 5.07
CA VAL A 222 0.16 -12.29 4.14
C VAL A 222 -1.30 -11.86 3.97
N PHE A 223 -1.98 -11.56 5.07
CA PHE A 223 -3.35 -11.05 5.01
C PHE A 223 -3.43 -9.76 4.19
N THR A 224 -2.50 -8.83 4.44
CA THR A 224 -2.43 -7.54 3.77
C THR A 224 -2.21 -7.68 2.27
N LEU A 225 -1.31 -8.59 1.85
CA LEU A 225 -1.04 -8.89 0.44
C LEU A 225 -2.31 -9.34 -0.30
N HIS A 226 -3.05 -10.29 0.27
CA HIS A 226 -4.31 -10.74 -0.33
C HIS A 226 -5.38 -9.64 -0.34
N PHE A 227 -5.50 -8.88 0.74
CA PHE A 227 -6.48 -7.79 0.82
C PHE A 227 -6.22 -6.71 -0.25
N HIS A 228 -4.96 -6.29 -0.43
CA HIS A 228 -4.62 -5.31 -1.46
C HIS A 228 -4.71 -5.90 -2.87
N ALA A 229 -4.40 -7.19 -3.05
CA ALA A 229 -4.65 -7.87 -4.32
C ALA A 229 -6.15 -7.85 -4.70
N TRP A 230 -7.04 -8.00 -3.72
CA TRP A 230 -8.48 -7.86 -3.94
C TRP A 230 -8.88 -6.41 -4.26
N LEU A 231 -8.29 -5.41 -3.58
CA LEU A 231 -8.51 -4.00 -3.92
C LEU A 231 -8.11 -3.68 -5.35
N PHE A 232 -6.93 -4.11 -5.80
CA PHE A 232 -6.52 -3.92 -7.19
C PHE A 232 -7.42 -4.64 -8.18
N LEU A 233 -7.94 -5.82 -7.84
CA LEU A 233 -8.91 -6.52 -8.67
C LEU A 233 -10.20 -5.70 -8.83
N VAL A 234 -10.72 -5.10 -7.76
CA VAL A 234 -11.88 -4.20 -7.82
C VAL A 234 -11.58 -2.95 -8.65
N LEU A 235 -10.38 -2.37 -8.51
CA LEU A 235 -9.96 -1.22 -9.33
C LEU A 235 -9.83 -1.59 -10.82
N CYS A 236 -9.28 -2.77 -11.15
CA CYS A 236 -9.26 -3.30 -12.52
C CYS A 236 -10.67 -3.45 -13.08
N LEU A 237 -11.61 -3.96 -12.27
CA LEU A 237 -13.01 -4.08 -12.67
C LEU A 237 -13.64 -2.72 -12.99
N GLY A 238 -13.15 -1.64 -12.40
CA GLY A 238 -13.62 -0.28 -12.66
C GLY A 238 -13.37 0.23 -14.08
N PHE A 239 -12.41 -0.33 -14.80
CA PHE A 239 -12.21 -0.01 -16.23
C PHE A 239 -13.30 -0.59 -17.13
N VAL A 240 -14.09 -1.56 -16.64
CA VAL A 240 -15.13 -2.25 -17.43
C VAL A 240 -16.53 -2.01 -16.85
N LEU A 241 -16.70 -2.11 -15.53
CA LEU A 241 -17.97 -2.01 -14.81
C LEU A 241 -17.89 -0.92 -13.72
N THR A 242 -17.80 0.34 -14.14
CA THR A 242 -17.58 1.51 -13.25
C THR A 242 -18.54 1.54 -12.06
N ALA A 243 -19.85 1.48 -12.28
CA ALA A 243 -20.86 1.54 -11.22
C ALA A 243 -20.73 0.37 -10.22
N VAL A 244 -20.53 -0.85 -10.72
CA VAL A 244 -20.37 -2.05 -9.88
C VAL A 244 -19.09 -1.95 -9.05
N SER A 245 -17.99 -1.52 -9.66
CA SER A 245 -16.70 -1.35 -8.99
C SER A 245 -16.76 -0.31 -7.86
N ALA A 246 -17.51 0.78 -8.04
CA ALA A 246 -17.69 1.79 -7.01
C ALA A 246 -18.42 1.22 -5.77
N TRP A 247 -19.51 0.49 -5.99
CA TRP A 247 -20.22 -0.20 -4.90
C TRP A 247 -19.33 -1.23 -4.20
N LEU A 248 -18.59 -2.02 -4.97
CA LEU A 248 -17.62 -2.98 -4.42
C LEU A 248 -16.51 -2.28 -3.62
N PHE A 249 -16.04 -1.13 -4.08
CA PHE A 249 -15.00 -0.38 -3.38
C PHE A 249 -15.50 0.24 -2.08
N PHE A 250 -16.62 0.98 -2.11
CA PHE A 250 -17.12 1.70 -0.93
C PHE A 250 -17.88 0.83 0.06
N ALA A 251 -18.75 -0.07 -0.42
CA ALA A 251 -19.55 -0.94 0.44
C ALA A 251 -18.99 -2.37 0.51
N GLY A 252 -18.45 -2.88 -0.59
CA GLY A 252 -17.87 -4.22 -0.65
C GLY A 252 -16.58 -4.34 0.15
N THR A 253 -15.67 -3.36 0.12
CA THR A 253 -14.37 -3.40 0.82
C THR A 253 -14.53 -3.56 2.33
N PRO A 254 -15.37 -2.76 3.03
CA PRO A 254 -15.57 -2.96 4.45
C PRO A 254 -16.14 -4.33 4.79
N VAL A 255 -17.10 -4.82 3.99
CA VAL A 255 -17.72 -6.15 4.16
C VAL A 255 -16.69 -7.26 3.92
N TYR A 256 -15.90 -7.16 2.85
CA TYR A 256 -14.84 -8.10 2.51
C TYR A 256 -13.81 -8.18 3.63
N LEU A 257 -13.33 -7.02 4.11
CA LEU A 257 -12.36 -6.93 5.18
C LEU A 257 -12.91 -7.55 6.47
N TRP A 258 -14.15 -7.23 6.85
CA TRP A 258 -14.80 -7.80 8.03
C TRP A 258 -14.91 -9.33 7.94
N LEU A 259 -15.39 -9.87 6.81
CA LEU A 259 -15.50 -11.32 6.58
C LEU A 259 -14.14 -12.01 6.59
N ALA A 260 -13.14 -11.42 5.93
CA ALA A 260 -11.78 -11.94 5.87
C ALA A 260 -11.13 -11.96 7.27
N GLN A 261 -11.30 -10.88 8.04
CA GLN A 261 -10.77 -10.83 9.41
C GLN A 261 -11.48 -11.83 10.33
N ARG A 262 -12.80 -12.01 10.17
CA ARG A 262 -13.56 -13.01 10.94
C ARG A 262 -13.03 -14.42 10.69
N ARG A 263 -12.71 -14.74 9.45
CA ARG A 263 -12.16 -16.04 9.03
C ARG A 263 -10.73 -16.25 9.56
N VAL A 264 -9.86 -15.26 9.44
CA VAL A 264 -8.43 -15.40 9.76
C VAL A 264 -8.11 -15.19 11.24
N TYR A 265 -8.67 -14.16 11.87
CA TYR A 265 -8.35 -13.78 13.26
C TYR A 265 -9.34 -14.32 14.28
N GLY A 266 -10.58 -14.57 13.87
CA GLY A 266 -11.68 -14.95 14.76
C GLY A 266 -12.08 -13.85 15.76
N GLY A 267 -13.12 -14.12 16.55
CA GLY A 267 -13.60 -13.24 17.62
C GLY A 267 -15.09 -12.91 17.54
N GLY A 268 -15.58 -12.17 18.55
CA GLY A 268 -16.97 -11.72 18.61
C GLY A 268 -17.29 -10.69 17.51
N LYS A 269 -18.52 -10.76 16.96
CA LYS A 269 -18.96 -9.98 15.80
C LYS A 269 -18.82 -8.46 16.01
N PHE A 270 -19.22 -7.95 17.17
CA PHE A 270 -19.21 -6.53 17.49
C PHE A 270 -17.78 -5.98 17.65
N ALA A 271 -16.97 -6.64 18.49
CA ALA A 271 -15.59 -6.22 18.72
C ALA A 271 -14.74 -6.32 17.44
N LEU A 272 -15.11 -7.22 16.52
CA LEU A 272 -14.50 -7.29 15.20
C LEU A 272 -14.94 -6.12 14.32
N ALA A 273 -16.24 -5.84 14.23
CA ALA A 273 -16.77 -4.72 13.44
C ALA A 273 -16.15 -3.38 13.87
N LEU A 274 -16.04 -3.10 15.17
CA LEU A 274 -15.41 -1.89 15.68
C LEU A 274 -13.93 -1.81 15.29
N ARG A 275 -13.18 -2.92 15.37
CA ARG A 275 -11.79 -2.99 14.89
C ARG A 275 -11.69 -2.76 13.38
N THR A 276 -12.59 -3.36 12.60
CA THR A 276 -12.62 -3.18 11.14
C THR A 276 -12.88 -1.72 10.77
N LEU A 277 -13.86 -1.07 11.39
CA LEU A 277 -14.17 0.33 11.16
C LEU A 277 -13.02 1.23 11.60
N GLY A 278 -12.44 1.01 12.78
CA GLY A 278 -11.28 1.77 13.25
C GLY A 278 -10.07 1.60 12.34
N LEU A 279 -9.78 0.39 11.86
CA LEU A 279 -8.72 0.11 10.91
C LEU A 279 -8.94 0.81 9.58
N LEU A 280 -10.16 0.76 9.03
CA LEU A 280 -10.48 1.44 7.76
C LEU A 280 -10.36 2.95 7.92
N LEU A 281 -10.90 3.52 8.99
CA LEU A 281 -10.83 4.97 9.25
C LEU A 281 -9.37 5.44 9.35
N ILE A 282 -8.56 4.78 10.18
CA ILE A 282 -7.14 5.12 10.34
C ILE A 282 -6.41 4.95 9.01
N TYR A 283 -6.68 3.87 8.28
CA TYR A 283 -6.06 3.62 6.99
C TYR A 283 -6.42 4.68 5.94
N THR A 284 -7.70 5.07 5.83
CA THR A 284 -8.13 6.15 4.93
C THR A 284 -7.49 7.47 5.29
N VAL A 285 -7.41 7.83 6.58
CA VAL A 285 -6.71 9.04 7.03
C VAL A 285 -5.24 9.00 6.62
N LEU A 286 -4.54 7.88 6.84
CA LEU A 286 -3.13 7.74 6.44
C LEU A 286 -2.93 7.85 4.93
N VAL A 287 -3.83 7.27 4.13
CA VAL A 287 -3.81 7.43 2.67
C VAL A 287 -4.01 8.90 2.30
N CYS A 288 -5.01 9.59 2.85
CA CYS A 288 -5.25 11.01 2.59
C CYS A 288 -4.05 11.89 2.98
N LEU A 289 -3.41 11.64 4.13
CA LEU A 289 -2.21 12.35 4.54
C LEU A 289 -1.04 12.09 3.60
N GLY A 290 -0.82 10.84 3.19
CA GLY A 290 0.20 10.48 2.20
C GLY A 290 -0.04 11.14 0.85
N MET A 291 -1.31 11.25 0.43
CA MET A 291 -1.73 11.94 -0.78
C MET A 291 -1.43 13.44 -0.74
N VAL A 292 -1.73 14.11 0.37
CA VAL A 292 -1.36 15.53 0.56
C VAL A 292 0.15 15.70 0.46
N VAL A 293 0.93 14.89 1.17
CA VAL A 293 2.40 14.97 1.13
C VAL A 293 2.91 14.75 -0.29
N LEU A 294 2.36 13.80 -1.03
CA LEU A 294 2.75 13.49 -2.40
C LEU A 294 2.49 14.65 -3.37
N VAL A 295 1.37 15.36 -3.23
CA VAL A 295 1.07 16.57 -4.02
C VAL A 295 2.00 17.73 -3.64
N SER A 296 2.63 17.66 -2.46
CA SER A 296 3.52 18.70 -1.94
C SER A 296 5.00 18.52 -2.32
N LEU A 297 5.35 17.37 -2.91
CA LEU A 297 6.71 17.00 -3.31
C LEU A 297 6.96 17.36 -4.78
#